data_AF-A0A814VXC8-F1
#
_entry.id   AF-A0A814VXC8-F1
#
_cell.length_a   1.000
_cell.length_b   1.000
_cell.length_c   1.000
_cell.angle_alpha   90.00
_cell.angle_beta   90.00
_cell.angle_gamma   90.00
#
_symmetry.space_group_name_H-M   'P 1'
#
loop_
_entity.id
_entity.type
_entity.pdbx_description
1 polymer ?
#
loop_
_entity_poly.entity_id
_entity_poly.type
_entity_poly.pdbx_seq_one_letter_code
_entity_poly.pdbx_strand_id
1 'polypeptide(L)' 'MTCASCVDSIQRNLAKVEGIQSVLVALLSSKAEVKYNPEYIIPSQIAHLINELGFRAEVLEVMERGVDMIDLNVC' A
#
# COMPACT_ATOMS: atom_id res chain seq x y z
N MET A 1 1.08 10.89 7.41
CA MET A 1 -0.26 11.14 6.80
C MET A 1 -1.12 12.03 7.69
N THR A 2 -1.71 13.11 7.17
CA THR A 2 -2.39 14.12 8.02
C THR A 2 -3.89 14.32 7.71
N CYS A 3 -4.43 13.77 6.61
CA CYS A 3 -5.83 14.01 6.21
C CYS A 3 -6.47 12.76 5.59
N ALA A 4 -7.78 12.59 5.82
CA ALA A 4 -8.61 11.54 5.19
C ALA A 4 -8.52 11.58 3.65
N SER A 5 -8.36 12.76 3.07
CA SER A 5 -8.16 12.92 1.62
C SER A 5 -6.84 12.32 1.13
N CYS A 6 -5.78 12.33 1.96
CA CYS A 6 -4.51 11.69 1.62
C CYS A 6 -4.66 10.16 1.61
N VAL A 7 -5.41 9.61 2.56
CA VAL A 7 -5.75 8.18 2.59
C VAL A 7 -6.51 7.77 1.35
N ASP A 8 -7.60 8.46 1.06
CA ASP A 8 -8.44 8.15 -0.08
C ASP A 8 -7.66 8.27 -1.40
N SER A 9 -6.78 9.26 -1.52
CA SER A 9 -5.88 9.40 -2.68
C SER A 9 -4.93 8.21 -2.84
N ILE A 10 -4.28 7.76 -1.78
CA ILE A 10 -3.39 6.59 -1.81
C ILE A 10 -4.18 5.33 -2.18
N GLN A 11 -5.33 5.09 -1.52
CA GLN A 11 -6.17 3.94 -1.79
C GLN A 11 -6.65 3.90 -3.25
N ARG A 12 -7.12 5.04 -3.79
CA ARG A 12 -7.58 5.12 -5.18
C ARG A 12 -6.48 4.94 -6.20
N ASN A 13 -5.27 5.42 -5.92
CA ASN A 13 -4.15 5.24 -6.84
C ASN A 13 -3.68 3.79 -6.85
N LEU A 14 -3.51 3.18 -5.66
CA LEU A 14 -3.13 1.76 -5.54
C LEU A 14 -4.22 0.84 -6.11
N ALA A 15 -5.50 1.12 -5.87
CA ALA A 15 -6.59 0.28 -6.40
C ALA A 15 -6.68 0.27 -7.94
N LYS A 16 -6.02 1.20 -8.65
CA LYS A 16 -5.93 1.20 -10.12
C LYS A 16 -4.76 0.38 -10.66
N VAL A 17 -3.87 -0.07 -9.78
CA VAL A 17 -2.66 -0.78 -10.17
C VAL A 17 -3.02 -2.24 -10.43
N GLU A 18 -2.54 -2.75 -11.56
CA GLU A 18 -2.77 -4.15 -11.93
C GLU A 18 -2.07 -5.08 -10.94
N GLY A 19 -2.80 -6.09 -10.44
CA GLY A 19 -2.32 -6.99 -9.40
C GLY A 19 -2.69 -6.58 -7.98
N ILE A 20 -3.21 -5.38 -7.73
CA ILE A 20 -3.73 -5.00 -6.41
C ILE A 20 -5.17 -5.53 -6.25
N GLN A 21 -5.39 -6.35 -5.23
CA GLN A 21 -6.70 -6.93 -4.91
C GLN A 21 -7.48 -6.09 -3.91
N SER A 22 -6.80 -5.55 -2.89
CA SER A 22 -7.43 -4.73 -1.87
C SER A 22 -6.41 -3.80 -1.22
N VAL A 23 -6.85 -2.62 -0.79
CA VAL A 23 -6.00 -1.59 -0.18
C VAL A 23 -6.72 -1.02 1.02
N LEU A 24 -6.09 -1.13 2.19
CA LEU A 24 -6.62 -0.63 3.44
C LEU A 24 -5.57 0.26 4.10
N VAL A 25 -5.90 1.54 4.28
CA VAL A 25 -4.95 2.50 4.87
C VAL A 25 -5.50 2.99 6.20
N ALA A 26 -4.75 2.73 7.27
CA ALA A 26 -5.06 3.07 8.63
C ALA A 26 -4.36 4.39 9.01
N LEU A 27 -5.12 5.49 8.96
CA LEU A 27 -4.69 6.83 9.34
C LEU A 27 -4.16 6.91 10.79
N LEU A 28 -4.85 6.23 11.71
CA LEU A 28 -4.51 6.23 13.14
C LEU A 28 -3.13 5.62 13.42
N SER A 29 -2.75 4.60 12.64
CA SER A 29 -1.49 3.88 12.82
C SER A 29 -0.42 4.32 11.83
N SER A 30 -0.74 5.23 10.90
CA SER A 30 0.12 5.56 9.75
C SER A 30 0.57 4.33 8.96
N LYS A 31 -0.31 3.33 8.83
CA LYS A 31 -0.03 2.06 8.16
C LYS A 31 -0.91 1.87 6.94
N ALA A 32 -0.41 1.17 5.94
CA ALA A 32 -1.14 0.72 4.76
C ALA A 32 -0.99 -0.79 4.59
N GLU A 33 -2.10 -1.50 4.62
CA GLU A 33 -2.21 -2.91 4.31
C GLU A 33 -2.65 -3.06 2.85
N VAL A 34 -1.87 -3.76 2.05
CA VAL A 34 -2.17 -3.99 0.63
C VAL A 34 -2.19 -5.47 0.35
N LYS A 35 -3.29 -5.96 -0.22
CA LYS A 35 -3.39 -7.30 -0.78
C LYS A 35 -3.07 -7.20 -2.25
N TYR A 36 -2.06 -7.93 -2.69
CA TYR A 36 -1.58 -7.90 -4.06
C TYR A 36 -1.36 -9.32 -4.59
N ASN A 37 -1.09 -9.43 -5.89
CA ASN A 37 -0.67 -10.67 -6.51
C ASN A 37 0.81 -10.56 -6.91
N PRO A 38 1.71 -11.38 -6.34
CA PRO A 38 3.15 -11.34 -6.60
C PRO A 38 3.51 -11.71 -8.05
N GLU A 39 2.59 -12.33 -8.80
CA GLU A 39 2.78 -12.57 -10.23
C GLU A 39 2.73 -11.28 -11.07
N TYR A 40 2.04 -10.24 -10.58
CA TYR A 40 1.81 -8.99 -11.30
C TYR A 40 2.60 -7.82 -10.73
N ILE A 41 2.74 -7.75 -9.39
CA ILE A 41 3.38 -6.64 -8.70
C ILE A 41 4.16 -7.12 -7.48
N ILE A 42 5.27 -6.44 -7.18
CA ILE A 42 6.10 -6.74 -6.02
C ILE A 42 5.95 -5.69 -4.90
N PRO A 43 6.16 -6.07 -3.62
CA PRO A 43 6.19 -5.18 -2.46
C PRO A 43 6.87 -3.83 -2.65
N SER A 44 8.06 -3.86 -3.27
CA SER A 44 8.89 -2.68 -3.48
C SER A 44 8.27 -1.71 -4.49
N GLN A 45 7.54 -2.20 -5.49
CA GLN A 45 6.80 -1.34 -6.43
C GLN A 45 5.63 -0.65 -5.74
N ILE A 46 4.92 -1.34 -4.85
CA ILE A 46 3.83 -0.76 -4.05
C ILE A 46 4.36 0.41 -3.21
N ALA A 47 5.48 0.21 -2.51
CA ALA A 47 6.13 1.28 -1.76
C ALA A 47 6.56 2.44 -2.68
N HIS A 48 7.09 2.13 -3.87
CA HIS A 48 7.52 3.14 -4.83
C HIS A 48 6.36 4.01 -5.33
N LEU A 49 5.21 3.42 -5.64
CA LEU A 49 4.00 4.13 -6.05
C LEU A 49 3.53 5.13 -4.99
N ILE A 50 3.60 4.75 -3.71
CA ILE A 50 3.24 5.66 -2.62
C ILE A 50 4.26 6.81 -2.51
N ASN A 51 5.54 6.51 -2.73
CA ASN A 51 6.60 7.53 -2.80
C ASN A 51 6.39 8.52 -3.96
N GLU A 52 5.94 8.06 -5.13
CA GLU A 52 5.62 8.94 -6.26
C GLU A 52 4.41 9.87 -5.99
N LEU A 53 3.49 9.45 -5.13
CA LEU A 53 2.39 10.30 -4.65
C LEU A 53 2.85 11.38 -3.66
N GLY A 54 4.14 11.39 -3.28
CA GLY A 54 4.74 12.34 -2.35
C GLY A 54 4.67 11.92 -0.88
N PHE A 55 4.35 10.65 -0.60
CA PHE A 55 4.30 10.09 0.77
C PHE A 55 5.45 9.11 0.98
N ARG A 56 6.10 9.13 2.14
CA ARG A 56 7.18 8.16 2.37
C ARG A 56 6.57 6.81 2.75
N ALA A 57 6.76 5.79 1.90
CA ALA A 57 6.34 4.42 2.21
C ALA A 57 7.52 3.46 2.38
N GLU A 58 7.44 2.62 3.41
CA GLU A 58 8.43 1.60 3.73
C GLU A 58 7.74 0.27 4.05
N VAL A 59 8.23 -0.82 3.46
CA VAL A 59 7.70 -2.17 3.68
C VAL A 59 8.08 -2.64 5.08
N LEU A 60 7.10 -2.96 5.92
CA LEU A 60 7.31 -3.47 7.27
C LEU A 60 7.33 -4.99 7.29
N GLU A 61 6.28 -5.61 6.76
CA GLU A 61 6.08 -7.06 6.87
C GLU A 61 5.38 -7.58 5.61
N VAL A 62 5.87 -8.71 5.09
CA VAL A 62 5.28 -9.42 3.95
C VAL A 62 4.78 -10.76 4.46
N MET A 63 3.48 -11.00 4.37
CA MET A 63 2.86 -12.25 4.79
C MET A 63 2.56 -13.13 3.57
N GLU A 64 3.40 -14.14 3.35
CA GLU A 64 3.28 -15.11 2.25
C GLU A 64 2.45 -16.34 2.68
N ARG A 65 1.17 -16.16 3.01
CA ARG A 65 0.26 -17.30 3.31
C ARG A 65 -1.05 -17.21 2.54
N GLY A 66 -1.02 -17.62 1.27
CA GLY A 66 -2.19 -17.88 0.41
C GLY A 66 -2.97 -16.64 -0.06
N VAL A 67 -2.73 -15.48 0.55
CA VAL A 67 -3.13 -14.16 0.08
C VAL A 67 -1.94 -13.26 0.34
N ASP A 68 -1.24 -12.84 -0.71
CA ASP A 68 -0.03 -12.03 -0.58
C ASP A 68 -0.40 -10.64 -0.09
N MET A 69 -0.08 -10.40 1.19
CA MET A 69 -0.43 -9.18 1.90
C MET A 69 0.84 -8.52 2.41
N ILE A 70 0.90 -7.21 2.26
CA ILE A 70 2.01 -6.37 2.71
C ILE A 70 1.53 -5.26 3.61
N ASP A 71 2.20 -5.10 4.74
CA ASP A 71 2.08 -3.94 5.61
C ASP A 71 3.18 -2.94 5.28
N LEU A 72 2.79 -1.71 5.00
CA LEU A 72 3.67 -0.57 4.78
C LEU A 72 3.45 0.49 5.85
N ASN A 73 4.55 1.09 6.31
CA ASN A 73 4.48 2.35 7.05
C ASN A 73 4.38 3.51 6.06
N VAL A 74 3.49 4.48 6.31
CA VAL A 74 3.30 5.67 5.46
C VAL A 74 3.43 6.94 6.29
N CYS A 75 4.54 7.67 6.12
CA CYS A 75 4.80 8.95 6.78
C CYS A 75 4.41 10.14 5.91
#